data_AF-A0A7Y2PLF1-F1
#
_entry.id   AF-A0A7Y2PLF1-F1
#
_cell.length_a   1.000
_cell.length_b   1.000
_cell.length_c   1.000
_cell.angle_alpha   90.00
_cell.angle_beta   90.00
_cell.angle_gamma   90.00
#
_symmetry.space_group_name_H-M   'P 1'
#
loop_
_entity.id
_entity.type
_entity.pdbx_description
1 polymer ?
#
loop_
_entity_poly.entity_id
_entity_poly.type
_entity_poly.pdbx_seq_one_letter_code
_entity_poly.pdbx_strand_id
1 'polypeptide(L)'
;MDKKAKALELYLEGFKVVEIAQQLGISQPAVTKILKQFPEYHQEKERRKKENQEKARQWRNEYKKQKREQYDEEYEMLKKSHTPVLKRRKFSDEALIKSTILHYDYNKEKERLIFNENTGKKPADLPRSVYVHKNVLKQFRIPTRQ
;
A
#
# COMPACT_ATOMS: atom_id res chain seq x y z
N MET A 1 23.48 35.62 38.31
CA MET A 1 22.76 34.32 38.38
C MET A 1 23.80 33.21 38.31
N ASP A 2 23.80 32.28 39.29
CA ASP A 2 24.67 31.11 39.23
C ASP A 2 24.29 30.25 38.01
N LYS A 3 25.28 29.87 37.19
CA LYS A 3 25.06 29.03 36.00
C LYS A 3 24.41 27.70 36.37
N LYS A 4 24.61 27.22 37.62
CA LYS A 4 24.00 25.99 38.11
C LYS A 4 22.50 26.09 38.32
N ALA A 5 22.06 27.14 39.02
CA ALA A 5 20.64 27.39 39.25
C ALA A 5 19.90 27.59 37.92
N LYS A 6 20.50 28.33 36.97
CA LYS A 6 19.89 28.54 35.65
C LYS A 6 19.78 27.27 34.83
N ALA A 7 20.77 26.37 34.91
CA ALA A 7 20.71 25.08 34.24
C ALA A 7 19.55 24.21 34.76
N LEU A 8 19.30 24.22 36.07
CA LEU A 8 18.20 23.47 36.68
C LEU A 8 16.84 24.02 36.26
N GLU A 9 16.65 25.34 36.32
CA GLU A 9 15.41 26.02 35.90
C GLU A 9 15.05 25.66 34.45
N LEU A 10 15.98 25.84 33.51
CA LEU A 10 15.77 25.48 32.11
C LEU A 10 15.47 23.99 31.93
N TYR A 11 16.14 23.13 32.71
CA TYR A 11 15.84 21.70 32.64
C TYR A 11 14.41 21.42 33.09
N LEU A 12 13.93 22.01 34.19
CA LEU A 12 12.56 21.84 34.68
C LEU A 12 11.51 22.41 33.71
N GLU A 13 11.82 23.50 33.02
CA GLU A 13 10.95 24.12 32.00
C GLU A 13 10.71 23.24 30.75
N GLY A 14 11.56 22.24 30.50
CA GLY A 14 11.39 21.35 29.35
C GLY A 14 12.61 21.23 28.45
N PHE A 15 13.59 22.12 28.59
CA PHE A 15 14.73 22.17 27.68
C PHE A 15 15.58 20.89 27.74
N LYS A 16 16.15 20.53 26.60
CA LYS A 16 17.11 19.44 26.48
C LYS A 16 18.48 19.91 26.95
N VAL A 17 19.29 18.97 27.43
CA VAL A 17 20.68 19.23 27.86
C VAL A 17 21.51 19.93 26.76
N VAL A 18 21.23 19.61 25.48
CA VAL A 18 21.88 20.24 24.32
C VAL A 18 21.53 21.72 24.20
N GLU A 19 20.26 22.07 24.39
CA GLU A 19 19.76 23.44 24.31
C GLU A 19 20.29 24.27 25.49
N ILE A 20 20.29 23.69 26.68
CA ILE A 20 20.86 24.31 27.89
C ILE A 20 22.37 24.57 27.71
N ALA A 21 23.10 23.63 27.12
CA ALA A 21 24.52 23.77 26.82
C ALA A 21 24.79 24.95 25.87
N GLN A 22 23.98 25.07 24.81
CA GLN A 22 24.06 26.18 23.85
C GLN A 22 23.75 27.52 24.52
N GLN A 23 22.69 27.59 25.34
CA GLN A 23 22.25 28.83 25.99
C GLN A 23 23.22 29.32 27.07
N LEU A 24 23.87 28.41 27.79
CA LEU A 24 24.83 28.75 28.86
C LEU A 24 26.28 28.84 28.37
N GLY A 25 26.54 28.53 27.10
CA GLY A 25 27.89 28.53 26.51
C GLY A 25 28.84 27.53 27.19
N ILE A 26 28.33 26.38 27.62
CA ILE A 26 29.12 25.33 28.28
C ILE A 26 28.94 23.99 27.57
N SER A 27 29.87 23.06 27.79
CA SER A 27 29.78 21.73 27.19
C SER A 27 28.64 20.91 27.79
N GLN A 28 28.01 20.04 27.00
CA GLN A 28 26.92 19.17 27.47
C GLN A 28 27.32 18.27 28.66
N PRO A 29 28.55 17.71 28.74
CA PRO A 29 29.00 16.98 29.92
C PRO A 29 29.06 17.85 31.17
N ALA A 30 29.43 19.13 31.04
CA ALA A 30 29.45 20.08 32.15
C ALA A 30 28.02 20.36 32.65
N VAL A 31 27.06 20.58 31.75
CA VAL A 31 25.63 20.73 32.11
C VAL A 31 25.15 19.50 32.86
N THR A 32 25.46 18.30 32.36
CA THR A 32 25.04 17.05 33.00
C THR A 32 25.65 16.90 34.39
N LYS A 33 26.92 17.26 34.56
CA LYS A 33 27.61 17.22 35.87
C LYS A 33 26.97 18.19 36.86
N ILE A 34 26.60 19.39 36.40
CA ILE A 34 25.89 20.40 37.20
C ILE A 34 24.51 19.87 37.62
N LEU A 35 23.71 19.38 36.68
CA LEU A 35 22.35 18.90 36.93
C LEU A 35 22.31 17.74 37.94
N LYS A 36 23.26 16.81 37.86
CA LYS A 36 23.38 15.68 38.80
C LYS A 36 23.62 16.08 40.26
N GLN A 37 24.01 17.33 40.54
CA GLN A 37 24.18 17.82 41.91
C GLN A 37 22.82 18.07 42.59
N PHE A 38 21.74 18.20 41.81
CA PHE A 38 20.42 18.56 42.29
C PHE A 38 19.51 17.31 42.37
N PRO A 39 18.86 17.04 43.52
CA PRO A 39 17.91 15.94 43.63
C PRO A 39 16.69 16.10 42.70
N GLU A 40 16.27 17.33 42.41
CA GLU A 40 15.14 17.66 41.54
C GLU A 40 15.36 17.16 40.10
N TYR A 41 16.61 17.17 39.63
CA TYR A 41 16.97 16.62 38.31
C TYR A 41 16.62 15.14 38.19
N HIS A 42 16.86 14.35 39.25
CA HIS A 42 16.57 12.92 39.25
C HIS A 42 15.07 12.65 39.22
N GLN A 43 14.29 13.42 39.98
CA GLN A 43 12.83 13.30 40.01
C GLN A 43 12.23 13.64 38.63
N GLU A 44 12.64 14.77 38.05
CA GLU A 44 12.15 15.20 36.73
C GLU A 44 12.58 14.22 35.62
N LYS A 45 13.79 13.69 35.70
CA LYS A 45 14.27 12.68 34.75
C LYS A 45 13.43 11.40 34.77
N GLU A 46 13.09 10.89 35.96
CA GLU A 46 12.21 9.72 36.07
C GLU A 46 10.78 10.03 35.64
N ARG A 47 10.27 11.25 35.91
CA ARG A 47 8.97 11.72 35.39
C ARG A 47 8.93 11.67 33.86
N ARG A 48 9.92 12.28 33.20
CA ARG A 48 10.05 12.28 31.73
C ARG A 48 10.17 10.89 31.14
N LYS A 49 10.91 10.00 31.82
CA LYS A 49 11.07 8.61 31.40
C LYS A 49 9.73 7.87 31.36
N LYS A 50 8.91 8.02 32.41
CA LYS A 50 7.56 7.43 32.49
C LYS A 50 6.65 8.00 31.40
N GLU A 51 6.64 9.32 31.22
CA GLU A 51 5.83 10.00 30.20
C GLU A 51 6.20 9.55 28.79
N ASN A 52 7.49 9.47 28.48
CA ASN A 52 7.97 8.97 27.19
C ASN A 52 7.64 7.49 26.96
N GLN A 53 7.69 6.67 28.01
CA GLN A 53 7.31 5.27 27.90
C GLN A 53 5.83 5.11 27.56
N GLU A 54 4.96 5.92 28.16
CA GLU A 54 3.53 5.95 27.87
C GLU A 54 3.25 6.43 26.45
N LYS A 55 3.85 7.55 26.03
CA LYS A 55 3.77 8.05 24.64
C LYS A 55 4.22 7.00 23.63
N ALA A 56 5.34 6.32 23.90
CA ALA A 56 5.83 5.25 23.03
C ALA A 56 4.88 4.03 22.98
N ARG A 57 4.19 3.72 24.09
CA ARG A 57 3.18 2.66 24.12
C ARG A 57 1.96 3.04 23.28
N GLN A 58 1.45 4.27 23.42
CA GLN A 58 0.33 4.77 22.65
C GLN A 58 0.65 4.76 21.15
N TRP A 59 1.80 5.33 20.76
CA TRP A 59 2.26 5.35 19.38
C TRP A 59 2.37 3.94 18.77
N ARG A 60 2.95 2.98 19.50
CA ARG A 60 3.03 1.58 19.04
C ARG A 60 1.66 0.94 18.84
N ASN A 61 0.69 1.25 19.71
CA ASN A 61 -0.67 0.72 19.60
C ASN A 61 -1.40 1.31 18.39
N GLU A 62 -1.29 2.63 18.20
CA GLU A 62 -1.86 3.34 17.04
C GLU A 62 -1.27 2.83 15.73
N TYR A 63 0.07 2.69 15.67
CA TYR A 63 0.74 2.15 14.49
C TYR A 63 0.26 0.73 14.16
N LYS A 64 0.13 -0.14 15.17
CA LYS A 64 -0.41 -1.50 14.98
C LYS A 64 -1.87 -1.50 14.50
N LYS A 65 -2.69 -0.57 15.01
CA LYS A 65 -4.09 -0.41 14.59
C LYS A 65 -4.17 0.01 13.12
N GLN A 66 -3.45 1.06 12.75
CA GLN A 66 -3.39 1.55 11.36
C GLN A 66 -2.92 0.46 10.39
N LYS A 67 -1.93 -0.35 10.78
CA LYS A 67 -1.45 -1.46 9.95
C LYS A 67 -2.48 -2.58 9.75
N ARG A 68 -3.32 -2.86 10.75
CA ARG A 68 -4.42 -3.82 10.62
C ARG A 68 -5.51 -3.28 9.68
N GLU A 69 -5.89 -2.02 9.86
CA GLU A 69 -6.88 -1.35 9.01
C GLU A 69 -6.43 -1.32 7.54
N GLN A 70 -5.16 -1.00 7.27
CA GLN A 70 -4.60 -1.06 5.91
C GLN A 70 -4.70 -2.46 5.29
N TYR A 71 -4.41 -3.51 6.06
CA TYR A 71 -4.51 -4.88 5.59
C TYR A 71 -5.95 -5.29 5.28
N ASP A 72 -6.90 -4.90 6.14
CA ASP A 72 -8.32 -5.17 5.93
C ASP A 72 -8.86 -4.43 4.69
N GLU A 73 -8.45 -3.18 4.48
CA GLU A 73 -8.77 -2.41 3.27
C GLU A 73 -8.20 -3.05 2.01
N GLU A 74 -6.92 -3.46 2.04
CA GLU A 74 -6.27 -4.15 0.93
C GLU A 74 -6.95 -5.49 0.60
N TYR A 75 -7.32 -6.26 1.63
CA TYR A 75 -8.03 -7.51 1.48
C TYR A 75 -9.43 -7.32 0.87
N GLU A 76 -10.18 -6.31 1.32
CA GLU A 76 -11.49 -6.00 0.75
C GLU A 76 -11.40 -5.45 -0.68
N MET A 77 -10.34 -4.70 -1.00
CA MET A 77 -10.03 -4.28 -2.38
C MET A 77 -9.72 -5.49 -3.27
N LEU A 78 -8.90 -6.42 -2.79
CA LEU A 78 -8.58 -7.67 -3.49
C LEU A 78 -9.84 -8.52 -3.71
N LYS A 79 -10.67 -8.67 -2.69
CA LYS A 79 -11.93 -9.40 -2.79
C LYS A 79 -12.85 -8.78 -3.85
N LYS A 80 -12.98 -7.44 -3.87
CA LYS A 80 -13.74 -6.70 -4.90
C LYS A 80 -13.19 -6.92 -6.30
N SER A 81 -11.88 -6.82 -6.50
CA SER A 81 -11.25 -7.00 -7.81
C SER A 81 -11.40 -8.42 -8.37
N HIS A 82 -11.45 -9.44 -7.48
CA HIS A 82 -11.64 -10.84 -7.86
C HIS A 82 -13.10 -11.31 -7.88
N THR A 83 -14.09 -10.48 -7.50
CA THR A 83 -15.52 -10.85 -7.60
C THR A 83 -15.98 -11.35 -8.98
N PRO A 84 -15.52 -10.82 -10.15
CA PRO A 84 -15.86 -11.40 -11.44
C PRO A 84 -15.15 -12.74 -11.72
N VAL A 85 -14.04 -13.05 -11.06
CA VAL A 85 -13.26 -14.30 -11.23
C VAL A 85 -13.86 -15.45 -10.41
N LEU A 86 -14.45 -15.16 -9.25
CA LEU A 86 -15.06 -16.16 -8.36
C LEU A 86 -16.41 -16.70 -8.86
N LYS A 87 -17.13 -15.95 -9.69
CA LYS A 87 -18.26 -16.51 -10.43
C LYS A 87 -17.67 -17.39 -11.52
N ARG A 88 -17.77 -18.72 -11.37
CA ARG A 88 -17.38 -19.76 -12.35
C ARG A 88 -18.14 -19.62 -13.67
N ARG A 89 -17.93 -18.51 -14.37
CA ARG A 89 -18.51 -18.24 -15.67
C ARG A 89 -17.40 -18.53 -16.67
N LYS A 90 -17.64 -19.50 -17.56
CA LYS A 90 -16.75 -19.74 -18.69
C LYS A 90 -16.58 -18.41 -19.43
N PHE A 91 -15.34 -18.01 -19.68
CA PHE A 91 -15.08 -16.86 -20.55
C PHE A 91 -15.75 -17.12 -21.91
N SER A 92 -16.36 -16.09 -22.49
CA SER A 92 -16.86 -16.23 -23.86
C SER A 92 -15.68 -16.37 -24.81
N ASP A 93 -15.86 -17.13 -25.87
CA ASP A 93 -14.88 -17.26 -26.96
C ASP A 93 -14.41 -15.88 -27.45
N GLU A 94 -15.31 -14.89 -27.51
CA GLU A 94 -15.00 -13.52 -27.90
C GLU A 94 -14.01 -12.85 -26.94
N ALA A 95 -14.18 -13.01 -25.63
CA ALA A 95 -13.28 -12.43 -24.63
C ALA A 95 -11.90 -13.07 -24.69
N LEU A 96 -11.85 -14.40 -24.87
CA LEU A 96 -10.60 -15.16 -25.03
C LEU A 96 -9.85 -14.75 -26.30
N ILE A 97 -10.55 -14.53 -27.41
CA ILE A 97 -9.92 -14.10 -28.67
C ILE A 97 -9.43 -12.65 -28.55
N LYS A 98 -10.20 -11.75 -27.92
CA LYS A 98 -9.75 -10.36 -27.72
C LYS A 98 -8.46 -10.29 -26.91
N SER A 99 -8.29 -11.13 -25.88
CA SER A 99 -7.05 -11.16 -25.10
C SER A 99 -5.88 -11.82 -25.84
N THR A 100 -6.16 -12.69 -26.81
CA THR A 100 -5.14 -13.45 -27.57
C THR A 100 -5.12 -13.11 -29.06
N ILE A 101 -5.54 -11.89 -29.43
CA ILE A 101 -5.79 -11.51 -30.83
C ILE A 101 -4.55 -11.63 -31.71
N LEU A 102 -3.37 -11.43 -31.14
CA LEU A 102 -2.08 -11.55 -31.83
C LEU A 102 -1.76 -12.98 -32.31
N HIS A 103 -2.46 -13.99 -31.76
CA HIS A 103 -2.32 -15.38 -32.16
C HIS A 103 -3.30 -15.81 -33.25
N TYR A 104 -4.06 -14.87 -33.83
CA TYR A 104 -5.01 -15.14 -34.90
C TYR A 104 -4.71 -14.30 -36.13
N ASP A 105 -4.77 -14.95 -37.29
CA ASP A 105 -4.71 -14.30 -38.58
C ASP A 105 -6.12 -14.13 -39.15
N TYR A 106 -6.36 -13.00 -39.80
CA TYR A 106 -7.63 -12.77 -40.49
C TYR A 106 -7.59 -13.38 -41.90
N ASN A 107 -8.46 -14.36 -42.14
CA ASN A 107 -8.72 -14.89 -43.47
C ASN A 107 -9.86 -14.10 -44.12
N LYS A 108 -9.52 -13.32 -45.14
CA LYS A 108 -10.45 -12.45 -45.87
C LYS A 108 -11.50 -13.23 -46.68
N GLU A 109 -11.12 -14.34 -47.31
CA GLU A 109 -12.04 -15.14 -48.15
C GLU A 109 -13.15 -15.79 -47.33
N LYS A 110 -12.82 -16.22 -46.11
CA LYS A 110 -13.74 -16.92 -45.20
C LYS A 110 -14.33 -16.01 -44.13
N GLU A 111 -13.91 -14.74 -44.10
CA GLU A 111 -14.27 -13.72 -43.11
C GLU A 111 -14.12 -14.20 -41.64
N ARG A 112 -13.03 -14.92 -41.38
CA ARG A 112 -12.77 -15.58 -40.09
C ARG A 112 -11.39 -15.26 -39.54
N LEU A 113 -11.31 -15.18 -38.22
CA LEU A 113 -10.05 -15.29 -37.51
C LEU A 113 -9.69 -16.77 -37.39
N ILE A 114 -8.47 -17.13 -37.78
CA ILE A 114 -7.93 -18.49 -37.72
C ILE A 114 -6.69 -18.45 -36.83
N PHE A 115 -6.61 -19.39 -35.89
CA PHE A 115 -5.45 -19.48 -35.00
C PHE A 115 -4.17 -19.75 -35.81
N ASN A 116 -3.14 -18.95 -35.57
CA ASN A 116 -1.86 -19.05 -36.23
C ASN A 116 -1.00 -20.13 -35.53
N GLU A 117 -0.91 -21.30 -36.17
CA GLU A 117 -0.15 -22.46 -35.66
C GLU A 117 1.37 -22.18 -35.54
N ASN A 118 1.89 -21.15 -36.22
CA ASN A 118 3.30 -20.75 -36.08
C ASN A 118 3.59 -20.12 -34.72
N THR A 119 2.57 -19.59 -34.02
CA THR A 119 2.73 -18.98 -32.69
C THR A 119 2.80 -20.01 -31.56
N GLY A 120 2.66 -21.30 -31.89
CA GLY A 120 2.76 -22.42 -30.95
C GLY A 120 1.54 -23.33 -30.98
N LYS A 121 1.51 -24.30 -30.05
CA LYS A 121 0.39 -25.23 -29.92
C LYS A 121 -0.83 -24.50 -29.38
N LYS A 122 -1.95 -24.57 -30.10
CA LYS A 122 -3.23 -23.99 -29.67
C LYS A 122 -3.69 -24.60 -28.34
N PRO A 123 -3.92 -23.79 -27.29
CA PRO A 123 -4.58 -24.22 -26.05
C PRO A 123 -5.94 -24.88 -26.32
N ALA A 124 -6.34 -25.82 -25.45
CA ALA A 124 -7.61 -26.53 -25.58
C ALA A 124 -8.82 -25.58 -25.50
N ASP A 125 -8.73 -24.57 -24.63
CA ASP A 125 -9.81 -23.62 -24.36
C ASP A 125 -9.99 -22.55 -25.46
N LEU A 126 -9.05 -22.43 -26.39
CA LEU A 126 -9.13 -21.45 -27.48
C LEU A 126 -9.81 -22.05 -28.73
N PRO A 127 -10.75 -21.35 -29.37
CA PRO A 127 -11.37 -21.80 -30.61
C PRO A 127 -10.37 -21.77 -31.77
N ARG A 128 -10.40 -22.78 -32.64
CA ARG A 128 -9.50 -22.83 -33.81
C ARG A 128 -9.82 -21.76 -34.85
N SER A 129 -11.10 -21.43 -35.01
CA SER A 129 -11.55 -20.40 -35.93
C SER A 129 -12.85 -19.76 -35.44
N VAL A 130 -12.98 -18.45 -35.58
CA VAL A 130 -14.21 -17.70 -35.22
C VAL A 130 -14.56 -16.69 -36.30
N TYR A 131 -15.86 -16.58 -36.56
CA TYR A 131 -16.40 -15.60 -37.49
C TYR A 131 -16.32 -14.20 -36.90
N VAL A 132 -15.73 -13.27 -37.64
CA VAL A 132 -15.57 -11.88 -37.19
C VAL A 132 -16.92 -11.17 -37.15
N HIS A 133 -17.80 -11.47 -38.10
CA HIS A 133 -19.08 -10.79 -38.24
C HIS A 133 -20.26 -11.46 -37.53
N LYS A 134 -20.04 -12.42 -36.62
CA LYS A 134 -21.15 -13.15 -35.95
C LYS A 134 -22.14 -12.24 -35.20
N ASN A 135 -21.67 -11.12 -34.66
CA ASN A 135 -22.50 -10.11 -33.97
C ASN A 135 -23.01 -9.02 -34.93
N VAL A 136 -22.22 -8.65 -35.96
CA VAL A 136 -22.58 -7.66 -36.99
C VAL A 136 -23.61 -8.20 -38.00
N LEU A 137 -23.65 -9.51 -38.27
CA LEU A 137 -24.61 -10.12 -39.19
C LEU A 137 -25.95 -10.47 -38.54
N LYS A 138 -26.02 -10.56 -37.21
CA LYS A 138 -27.28 -10.78 -36.49
C LYS A 138 -28.29 -9.65 -36.74
N GLN A 139 -27.81 -8.41 -36.78
CA GLN A 139 -28.62 -7.22 -37.07
C GLN A 139 -29.06 -7.13 -38.55
N PHE A 140 -28.43 -7.88 -39.46
CA PHE A 140 -28.78 -7.92 -40.89
C PHE A 140 -29.44 -9.24 -41.32
N ARG A 141 -29.64 -10.20 -40.39
CA ARG A 141 -30.43 -11.40 -40.66
C ARG A 141 -31.90 -11.00 -40.72
N ILE A 142 -32.45 -10.90 -41.93
CA ILE A 142 -33.89 -10.82 -42.14
C ILE A 142 -34.49 -12.12 -41.58
N PRO A 143 -35.46 -12.06 -40.64
CA PRO A 143 -36.13 -13.26 -40.18
C PRO A 143 -36.91 -13.85 -41.35
N THR A 144 -36.48 -15.02 -41.83
CA THR A 144 -37.31 -15.86 -42.69
C THR A 144 -38.52 -16.30 -41.87
N ARG A 145 -39.67 -15.65 -42.08
CA ARG A 145 -40.96 -16.13 -41.59
C ARG A 145 -41.22 -17.49 -42.24
N GLN A 146 -41.39 -18.53 -41.43
CA GLN A 146 -42.12 -19.73 -41.81
C GLN A 146 -43.60 -19.50 -41.57
#